data_AF-A0A1Y3A2V6-F1
#
_entry.id   AF-A0A1Y3A2V6-F1
#
_cell.length_a   1.000
_cell.length_b   1.000
_cell.length_c   1.000
_cell.angle_alpha   90.00
_cell.angle_beta   90.00
_cell.angle_gamma   90.00
#
_symmetry.space_group_name_H-M   'P 1'
#
loop_
_entity.id
_entity.type
_entity.pdbx_description
1 polymer ?
#
loop_
_entity_poly.entity_id
_entity_poly.type
_entity_poly.pdbx_seq_one_letter_code
_entity_poly.pdbx_strand_id
1 'polypeptide(L)'
;MSIKPEDEAFLHDMVIQLDETIRKLAIEEREITEKLGVVRVEELKEFWQQALSEEEEKFFRITLDYWDRSLIRVWAHSSRTHDTRVKVGHTLMLCVLN
;
A
#
# COMPACT_ATOMS: atom_id res chain seq x y z
N MET A 1 -4.62 29.74 -4.61
CA MET A 1 -3.19 29.59 -4.94
C MET A 1 -3.15 29.01 -6.34
N SER A 2 -2.68 29.75 -7.33
CA SER A 2 -2.63 29.25 -8.72
C SER A 2 -1.47 28.27 -8.84
N ILE A 3 -1.75 27.03 -9.21
CA ILE A 3 -0.73 26.06 -9.64
C ILE A 3 -0.11 26.60 -10.93
N LYS A 4 1.22 26.54 -11.03
CA LYS A 4 1.91 26.90 -12.27
C LYS A 4 1.90 25.70 -13.22
N PRO A 5 2.02 25.90 -14.54
CA PRO A 5 2.07 24.79 -15.50
C PRO A 5 3.17 23.74 -15.20
N GLU A 6 4.29 24.19 -14.62
CA GLU A 6 5.38 23.31 -14.17
C GLU A 6 4.99 22.40 -12.99
N ASP A 7 4.18 22.90 -12.07
CA ASP A 7 3.65 22.14 -10.94
C ASP A 7 2.61 21.12 -11.42
N GLU A 8 1.77 21.47 -12.40
CA GLU A 8 0.79 20.55 -12.99
C GLU A 8 1.46 19.37 -13.71
N ALA A 9 2.48 19.65 -14.54
CA ALA A 9 3.25 18.61 -15.22
C ALA A 9 3.94 17.67 -14.21
N PHE A 10 4.54 18.23 -13.16
CA PHE A 10 5.15 17.45 -12.09
C PHE A 10 4.16 16.53 -11.38
N LEU A 11 2.96 17.04 -11.03
CA LEU A 11 1.92 16.24 -10.39
C LEU A 11 1.41 15.12 -11.31
N HIS A 12 1.30 15.38 -12.62
CA HIS A 12 0.93 14.38 -13.61
C HIS A 12 1.95 13.24 -13.69
N ASP A 13 3.24 13.56 -13.80
CA ASP A 13 4.31 12.56 -13.83
C ASP A 13 4.33 11.73 -12.54
N MET A 14 4.08 12.36 -11.40
CA MET A 14 3.98 11.66 -10.12
C MET A 14 2.80 10.69 -10.09
N VAL A 15 1.64 11.04 -10.64
CA VAL A 15 0.50 10.10 -10.74
C VAL A 15 0.88 8.86 -11.55
N ILE A 16 1.56 9.03 -12.69
CA ILE A 16 2.00 7.92 -13.53
C ILE A 16 2.94 6.99 -12.74
N GLN A 17 3.91 7.55 -12.03
CA GLN A 17 4.85 6.77 -11.20
C GLN A 17 4.15 6.03 -10.04
N LEU A 18 3.16 6.66 -9.41
CA LEU A 18 2.37 6.04 -8.36
C LEU A 18 1.54 4.87 -8.91
N ASP A 19 0.90 5.03 -10.06
CA ASP A 19 0.11 3.96 -10.71
C ASP A 19 1.00 2.77 -11.12
N GLU A 20 2.20 3.04 -11.62
CA GLU A 20 3.19 1.99 -11.90
C GLU A 20 3.63 1.26 -10.62
N THR A 21 3.85 2.01 -9.54
CA THR A 21 4.24 1.45 -8.24
C THR A 21 3.13 0.57 -7.67
N ILE A 22 1.87 1.03 -7.73
CA ILE A 22 0.69 0.26 -7.31
C ILE A 22 0.62 -1.05 -8.10
N ARG A 23 0.82 -1.01 -9.43
CA ARG A 23 0.80 -2.21 -10.27
C ARG A 23 1.89 -3.21 -9.87
N LYS A 24 3.11 -2.75 -9.61
CA LYS A 24 4.22 -3.61 -9.17
C LYS A 24 3.93 -4.26 -7.82
N LEU A 25 3.42 -3.49 -6.86
CA LEU A 25 3.06 -3.99 -5.53
C LEU A 25 1.92 -5.02 -5.60
N ALA A 26 0.93 -4.84 -6.47
CA ALA A 26 -0.14 -5.82 -6.66
C ALA A 26 0.37 -7.15 -7.25
N ILE A 27 1.36 -7.11 -8.14
CA ILE A 27 2.01 -8.31 -8.68
C ILE A 27 2.79 -9.01 -7.57
N GLU A 28 3.60 -8.27 -6.81
CA GLU A 28 4.39 -8.80 -5.69
C GLU A 28 3.49 -9.41 -4.59
N GLU A 29 2.39 -8.75 -4.23
CA GLU A 29 1.39 -9.25 -3.29
C GLU A 29 0.84 -10.61 -3.74
N ARG A 30 0.47 -10.72 -5.02
CA ARG A 30 -0.05 -11.98 -5.59
C ARG A 30 1.01 -13.09 -5.52
N GLU A 31 2.24 -12.81 -5.93
CA GLU A 31 3.33 -13.78 -5.93
C GLU A 31 3.68 -14.28 -4.52
N ILE A 32 3.63 -13.40 -3.51
CA ILE A 32 3.88 -13.80 -2.11
C ILE A 32 2.68 -14.58 -1.55
N THR A 33 1.46 -14.14 -1.86
CA THR A 33 0.20 -14.81 -1.47
C THR A 33 0.16 -16.25 -1.97
N GLU A 34 0.56 -16.49 -3.22
CA GLU A 34 0.65 -17.82 -3.82
C GLU A 34 1.66 -18.73 -3.09
N LYS A 35 2.78 -18.17 -2.60
CA LYS A 35 3.80 -18.92 -1.85
C LYS A 35 3.37 -19.27 -0.43
N LEU A 36 2.69 -18.36 0.25
CA LEU A 36 2.25 -18.53 1.63
C LEU A 36 1.02 -19.44 1.74
N GLY A 37 0.16 -19.43 0.72
CA GLY A 37 -1.11 -20.13 0.75
C GLY A 37 -2.19 -19.39 1.53
N VAL A 38 -3.44 -19.72 1.24
CA VAL A 38 -4.62 -18.96 1.70
C VAL A 38 -4.71 -18.89 3.21
N VAL A 39 -4.47 -19.99 3.92
CA VAL A 39 -4.58 -20.03 5.39
C VAL A 39 -3.64 -19.04 6.06
N ARG A 40 -2.35 -19.05 5.69
CA ARG A 40 -1.36 -18.15 6.28
C ARG A 40 -1.64 -16.69 5.94
N VAL A 41 -2.14 -16.43 4.74
CA VAL A 41 -2.51 -15.08 4.31
C VAL A 41 -3.69 -14.53 5.12
N GLU A 42 -4.69 -15.34 5.45
CA GLU A 42 -5.79 -14.91 6.32
C GLU A 42 -5.30 -14.59 7.74
N GLU A 43 -4.45 -15.43 8.34
CA GLU A 43 -3.84 -15.13 9.65
C GLU A 43 -3.06 -13.81 9.63
N LEU A 44 -2.29 -13.56 8.57
CA LEU A 44 -1.54 -12.32 8.39
C LEU A 44 -2.47 -11.11 8.22
N LYS A 45 -3.62 -11.27 7.57
CA LYS A 45 -4.63 -10.21 7.45
C LYS A 45 -5.24 -9.86 8.80
N GLU A 46 -5.57 -10.84 9.62
CA GLU A 46 -6.08 -10.62 10.99
C GLU A 46 -5.05 -9.87 11.83
N PHE A 47 -3.79 -10.29 11.76
CA PHE A 47 -2.68 -9.57 12.39
C PHE A 47 -2.56 -8.12 11.88
N TRP A 48 -2.58 -7.92 10.56
CA TRP A 48 -2.47 -6.60 9.94
C TRP A 48 -3.61 -5.65 10.34
N GLN A 49 -4.82 -6.18 10.46
CA GLN A 49 -6.03 -5.44 10.83
C GLN A 49 -6.16 -5.23 12.35
N GLN A 50 -5.18 -5.65 13.14
CA GLN A 50 -5.22 -5.61 14.62
C GLN A 50 -6.45 -6.34 15.19
N ALA A 51 -6.85 -7.43 14.52
CA ALA A 51 -8.01 -8.23 14.92
C ALA A 51 -7.66 -9.31 15.96
N LEU A 52 -6.37 -9.52 16.24
CA LEU A 52 -5.88 -10.42 17.28
C LEU A 52 -5.91 -9.75 18.65
N SER A 53 -6.10 -10.54 19.71
CA SER A 53 -5.82 -10.06 21.08
C SER A 53 -4.33 -9.79 21.28
N GLU A 54 -3.97 -9.00 22.30
CA GLU A 54 -2.57 -8.65 22.59
C GLU A 54 -1.69 -9.89 22.85
N GLU A 55 -2.24 -10.92 23.50
CA GLU A 55 -1.54 -12.18 23.76
C GLU A 55 -1.31 -12.98 22.48
N GLU A 56 -2.34 -13.08 21.63
CA GLU A 56 -2.25 -13.71 20.30
C GLU A 56 -1.26 -12.97 19.40
N GLU A 57 -1.27 -11.63 19.39
CA GLU A 57 -0.35 -10.82 18.59
C GLU A 57 1.11 -11.08 18.98
N LYS A 58 1.40 -11.13 20.28
CA LYS A 58 2.75 -11.37 20.80
C LYS A 58 3.29 -12.74 20.38
N PHE A 59 2.44 -13.77 20.45
CA PHE A 59 2.78 -15.10 19.96
C PHE A 59 2.90 -15.13 18.44
N PHE A 60 2.00 -14.46 17.72
CA PHE A 60 2.01 -14.46 16.27
C PHE A 60 3.28 -13.81 15.70
N ARG A 61 3.74 -12.70 16.30
CA ARG A 61 4.97 -11.99 15.89
C ARG A 61 6.21 -12.87 15.88
N ILE A 62 6.33 -13.83 16.81
CA ILE A 62 7.50 -14.73 16.86
C ILE A 62 7.46 -15.81 15.76
N THR A 63 6.29 -16.06 15.16
CA THR A 63 6.13 -17.01 14.05
C THR A 63 6.46 -16.41 12.69
N LEU A 64 6.61 -15.08 12.59
CA LEU A 64 6.78 -14.39 11.30
C LEU A 64 8.10 -14.72 10.62
N ASP A 65 8.02 -15.34 9.46
CA ASP A 65 9.16 -15.65 8.60
C ASP A 65 9.46 -14.52 7.59
N TYR A 66 10.34 -14.81 6.63
CA TYR A 66 10.71 -13.85 5.59
C TYR A 66 9.53 -13.47 4.69
N TRP A 67 8.72 -14.43 4.25
CA TRP A 67 7.62 -14.21 3.32
C TRP A 67 6.47 -13.48 4.02
N ASP A 68 6.17 -13.84 5.27
CA ASP A 68 5.19 -13.15 6.10
C ASP A 68 5.52 -11.65 6.23
N ARG A 69 6.78 -11.34 6.59
CA ARG A 69 7.25 -9.96 6.74
C ARG A 69 7.26 -9.21 5.41
N SER A 70 7.53 -9.91 4.32
CA SER A 70 7.52 -9.34 2.97
C SER A 70 6.10 -8.94 2.58
N LEU A 71 5.11 -9.81 2.81
CA LEU A 71 3.70 -9.50 2.54
C LEU A 71 3.21 -8.29 3.35
N ILE A 72 3.51 -8.25 4.65
CA ILE A 72 3.16 -7.11 5.51
C ILE A 72 3.79 -5.80 5.00
N ARG A 73 5.03 -5.83 4.52
CA ARG A 73 5.69 -4.66 3.93
C ARG A 73 5.01 -4.22 2.63
N VAL A 74 4.61 -5.17 1.78
CA VAL A 74 3.87 -4.89 0.55
C VAL A 74 2.54 -4.22 0.86
N TRP A 75 1.77 -4.72 1.83
CA TRP A 75 0.53 -4.08 2.28
C TRP A 75 0.77 -2.66 2.81
N ALA A 76 1.77 -2.49 3.67
CA ALA A 76 2.11 -1.18 4.22
C ALA A 76 2.53 -0.18 3.12
N HIS A 77 3.27 -0.63 2.12
CA HIS A 77 3.68 0.20 0.99
C HIS A 77 2.49 0.53 0.10
N SER A 78 1.67 -0.47 -0.25
CA SER A 78 0.48 -0.31 -1.08
C SER A 78 -0.49 0.71 -0.48
N SER A 79 -0.77 0.60 0.83
CA SER A 79 -1.62 1.56 1.56
C SER A 79 -1.09 2.99 1.45
N ARG A 80 0.21 3.22 1.72
CA ARG A 80 0.81 4.56 1.65
C ARG A 80 0.81 5.12 0.23
N THR A 81 1.08 4.29 -0.76
CA THR A 81 1.09 4.70 -2.18
C THR A 81 -0.31 5.09 -2.63
N HIS A 82 -1.32 4.31 -2.26
CA HIS A 82 -2.72 4.64 -2.55
C HIS A 82 -3.16 5.96 -1.89
N ASP A 83 -2.84 6.15 -0.60
CA ASP A 83 -3.12 7.41 0.11
C ASP A 83 -2.47 8.61 -0.57
N THR A 84 -1.22 8.44 -1.01
CA THR A 84 -0.48 9.50 -1.71
C THR A 84 -1.13 9.81 -3.05
N ARG A 85 -1.51 8.79 -3.83
CA ARG A 85 -2.24 8.97 -5.10
C ARG A 85 -3.55 9.72 -4.90
N VAL A 86 -4.32 9.37 -3.87
CA VAL A 86 -5.59 10.04 -3.55
C VAL A 86 -5.36 11.51 -3.24
N LYS A 87 -4.35 11.82 -2.40
CA LYS A 87 -3.99 13.22 -2.07
C LYS A 87 -3.59 14.02 -3.30
N VAL A 88 -2.72 13.45 -4.15
CA VAL A 88 -2.28 14.10 -5.40
C VAL A 88 -3.46 14.35 -6.34
N GLY A 89 -4.33 13.35 -6.53
CA GLY A 89 -5.53 13.51 -7.35
C GLY A 89 -6.48 14.58 -6.81
N HIS A 90 -6.67 14.64 -5.49
CA HIS A 90 -7.49 15.68 -4.86
C HIS A 90 -6.88 17.08 -5.03
N THR A 91 -5.56 17.22 -4.90
CA THR A 91 -4.85 18.48 -5.17
C THR A 91 -5.06 18.94 -6.62
N LEU A 92 -4.95 18.04 -7.60
CA LEU A 92 -5.24 18.37 -9.00
C LEU A 92 -6.69 18.83 -9.19
N MET A 93 -7.66 18.13 -8.59
CA MET A 93 -9.10 18.49 -8.69
C MET A 93 -9.40 19.89 -8.12
N LEU A 94 -8.85 20.22 -6.95
CA LEU A 94 -9.07 21.53 -6.31
C LEU A 94 -8.46 22.69 -7.12
N CYS A 95 -7.40 22.43 -7.87
CA CYS A 95 -6.70 23.46 -8.63
C CYS A 95 -7.30 23.69 -10.02
N VAL A 96 -8.08 22.73 -10.56
CA VAL A 96 -8.84 22.90 -11.82
C VAL A 96 -10.17 23.67 -11.59
N LEU A 97 -10.67 23.72 -10.36
CA LEU A 97 -11.95 24.35 -10.00
C LEU A 97 -11.82 25.81 -9.49
N ASN A 98 -10.60 26.37 -9.44
CA ASN A 98 -10.33 27.76 -9.03
C ASN A 98 -9.63 28.52 -10.16
#